data_AF-A0A0E0NEI6-F1
#
_entry.id   AF-A0A0E0NEI6-F1
#
_cell.length_a   1.000
_cell.length_b   1.000
_cell.length_c   1.000
_cell.angle_alpha   90.00
_cell.angle_beta   90.00
_cell.angle_gamma   90.00
#
_symmetry.space_group_name_H-M   'P 1'
#
loop_
_entity.id
_entity.type
_entity.pdbx_description
1 polymer ?
#
loop_
_entity_poly.entity_id
_entity_poly.type
_entity_poly.pdbx_seq_one_letter_code
_entity_poly.pdbx_strand_id
1 'polypeptide(L)'
;MGAPPPPARPGRRSRSRAVARGPGPPLPSKNRIIPGRPSRLWLDRCLRALFVAALALSLSLSPPPPSLLLPAAPARAASSPVGERRRNPEAPPYPCEDVGRYYAGLDGLAGDELMAKLRAVVSPHAALRYKDVWEALKILDAADAPKPEASLDVIEIYSQRAVPKNLAGKPDGWNINSSRGNKYYGHCAATSVRCMRPANHEAAPDTETDSERWAPPLKVRGDVSRALMYMAVSYGSDQKDGAPHLELSDSPSIQSRKMGLLSALLKWNELDPPSRSEQLRNNRVCSLYQHNRNPFVDHPEYANLIWGNSLGESSSSVRTFPEAWVNEFHYENKGKDENEFVELAVRTSLDAKDLTLILYNGANGRMYNSLNLDDKDGFSVAESSSSSSYLIYTAFITLQNGPADGIALVYKNGNRKEVLDFLSYEGSMRALDGPAKGMVSVDMMLKETDESSQQDSLGLTGNKIGDFAWRKLEGYATPGKLNVGQMF
;
A
#
# COMPACT_ATOMS: atom_id res chain seq x y z
N MET A 1 64.04 -33.15 -18.50
CA MET A 1 62.83 -33.84 -18.98
C MET A 1 61.69 -32.83 -18.96
N GLY A 2 60.89 -32.56 -19.99
CA GLY A 2 60.90 -32.79 -21.43
C GLY A 2 60.23 -31.54 -22.04
N ALA A 3 60.81 -30.93 -23.08
CA ALA A 3 60.58 -31.16 -24.51
C ALA A 3 59.48 -30.23 -25.09
N PRO A 4 59.72 -29.61 -26.27
CA PRO A 4 59.07 -28.37 -26.74
C PRO A 4 57.95 -28.63 -27.78
N PRO A 5 57.20 -27.60 -28.22
CA PRO A 5 56.06 -27.75 -29.11
C PRO A 5 56.45 -28.04 -30.59
N PRO A 6 55.57 -28.67 -31.38
CA PRO A 6 55.81 -28.96 -32.80
C PRO A 6 55.48 -27.78 -33.74
N PRO A 7 55.92 -27.83 -35.02
CA PRO A 7 56.34 -26.65 -35.78
C PRO A 7 55.28 -26.07 -36.74
N ALA A 8 55.53 -24.84 -37.19
CA ALA A 8 54.78 -24.15 -38.24
C ALA A 8 55.52 -24.17 -39.59
N ARG A 9 54.73 -24.18 -40.70
CA ARG A 9 54.89 -23.49 -42.03
C ARG A 9 54.42 -24.37 -43.21
N PRO A 10 54.15 -23.83 -44.43
CA PRO A 10 54.39 -22.45 -44.93
C PRO A 10 53.20 -21.77 -45.63
N GLY A 11 53.27 -20.44 -45.73
CA GLY A 11 52.36 -19.64 -46.57
C GLY A 11 52.76 -19.62 -48.05
N ARG A 12 51.79 -19.34 -48.93
CA ARG A 12 52.03 -18.84 -50.30
C ARG A 12 50.98 -17.83 -50.75
N ARG A 13 51.52 -16.64 -51.01
CA ARG A 13 51.12 -15.44 -51.76
C ARG A 13 49.77 -15.34 -52.50
N SER A 14 49.31 -14.08 -52.45
CA SER A 14 48.26 -13.37 -53.17
C SER A 14 48.23 -13.54 -54.69
N ARG A 15 47.01 -13.43 -55.25
CA ARG A 15 46.72 -12.64 -56.47
C ARG A 15 45.24 -12.26 -56.52
N SER A 16 45.02 -10.98 -56.76
CA SER A 16 43.76 -10.26 -56.93
C SER A 16 43.15 -10.47 -58.31
N ARG A 17 41.81 -10.53 -58.41
CA ARG A 17 41.05 -10.03 -59.57
C ARG A 17 39.58 -9.81 -59.21
N ALA A 18 39.12 -8.58 -59.44
CA ALA A 18 37.74 -8.13 -59.33
C ALA A 18 36.88 -8.65 -60.49
N VAL A 19 35.60 -8.97 -60.25
CA VAL A 19 34.54 -8.97 -61.28
C VAL A 19 33.19 -8.53 -60.68
N ALA A 20 32.44 -7.80 -61.51
CA ALA A 20 31.27 -6.96 -61.33
C ALA A 20 29.95 -7.61 -60.83
N ARG A 21 29.07 -6.72 -60.37
CA ARG A 21 27.63 -6.91 -60.10
C ARG A 21 26.82 -7.10 -61.40
N GLY A 22 25.77 -7.93 -61.34
CA GLY A 22 24.69 -8.05 -62.31
C GLY A 22 23.39 -8.57 -61.64
N PRO A 23 22.19 -8.26 -62.16
CA PRO A 23 20.96 -8.11 -61.38
C PRO A 23 20.17 -9.42 -61.19
N GLY A 24 19.57 -9.59 -60.02
CA GLY A 24 18.64 -10.69 -59.70
C GLY A 24 17.19 -10.42 -60.16
N PRO A 25 16.38 -11.47 -60.35
CA PRO A 25 15.11 -11.46 -61.10
C PRO A 25 13.92 -10.85 -60.32
N PRO A 26 12.83 -10.47 -61.01
CA PRO A 26 11.73 -9.71 -60.43
C PRO A 26 10.74 -10.58 -59.64
N LEU A 27 10.24 -10.04 -58.53
CA LEU A 27 9.19 -10.64 -57.70
C LEU A 27 7.78 -10.30 -58.24
N PRO A 28 6.80 -11.22 -58.10
CA PRO A 28 5.47 -11.05 -58.68
C PRO A 28 4.57 -10.12 -57.84
N SER A 29 3.82 -9.28 -58.54
CA SER A 29 2.81 -8.37 -58.02
C SER A 29 1.55 -9.10 -57.52
N LYS A 30 1.17 -8.87 -56.26
CA LYS A 30 -0.22 -9.05 -55.81
C LYS A 30 -0.68 -7.78 -55.11
N ASN A 31 -1.73 -7.18 -55.69
CA ASN A 31 -2.47 -6.04 -55.19
C ASN A 31 -2.79 -6.18 -53.71
N ARG A 32 -2.23 -5.28 -52.89
CA ARG A 32 -2.68 -5.07 -51.52
C ARG A 32 -3.43 -3.76 -51.48
N ILE A 33 -4.73 -3.86 -51.25
CA ILE A 33 -5.60 -2.76 -50.84
C ILE A 33 -4.90 -2.05 -49.68
N ILE A 34 -4.67 -0.74 -49.83
CA ILE A 34 -4.12 0.13 -48.79
C ILE A 34 -5.30 0.50 -47.88
N PRO A 35 -5.39 0.03 -46.63
CA PRO A 35 -6.23 0.70 -45.65
C PRO A 35 -5.49 1.99 -45.26
N GLY A 36 -6.19 3.12 -45.35
CA GLY A 36 -5.65 4.44 -45.02
C GLY A 36 -4.88 4.41 -43.69
N ARG A 37 -3.70 5.05 -43.68
CA ARG A 37 -2.95 5.34 -42.46
C ARG A 37 -3.91 5.97 -41.44
N PRO A 38 -4.15 5.38 -40.26
CA PRO A 38 -4.66 6.16 -39.16
C PRO A 38 -3.57 7.17 -38.80
N SER A 39 -3.99 8.43 -38.69
CA SER A 39 -3.18 9.58 -38.31
C SER A 39 -2.17 9.26 -37.18
N ARG A 40 -0.91 9.63 -37.42
CA ARG A 40 0.23 9.58 -36.49
C ARG A 40 0.08 10.56 -35.33
N LEU A 41 -1.00 10.44 -34.55
CA LEU A 41 -1.24 11.21 -33.34
C LEU A 41 -1.47 10.36 -32.09
N TRP A 42 -1.59 9.03 -32.24
CA TRP A 42 -1.97 8.15 -31.13
C TRP A 42 -0.83 7.26 -30.58
N LEU A 43 0.24 7.04 -31.37
CA LEU A 43 1.43 6.31 -30.86
C LEU A 43 2.34 7.17 -29.95
N ASP A 44 2.14 8.48 -29.89
CA ASP A 44 2.87 9.38 -28.99
C ASP A 44 2.14 9.58 -27.63
N ARG A 45 0.97 8.96 -27.45
CA ARG A 45 0.12 9.12 -26.25
C ARG A 45 -0.14 7.84 -25.46
N CYS A 46 0.47 6.72 -25.83
CA CYS A 46 0.40 5.46 -25.07
C CYS A 46 1.75 4.97 -24.51
N LEU A 47 2.79 5.83 -24.54
CA LEU A 47 4.15 5.51 -24.09
C LEU A 47 4.64 6.42 -22.94
N ARG A 48 3.73 6.71 -22.00
CA ARG A 48 4.06 7.39 -20.72
C ARG A 48 3.30 6.74 -19.56
N ALA A 49 3.48 5.43 -19.41
CA ALA A 49 3.09 4.72 -18.19
C ALA A 49 4.26 4.76 -17.21
N LEU A 50 4.35 5.83 -16.41
CA LEU A 50 5.23 5.91 -15.25
C LEU A 50 4.51 6.73 -14.17
N PHE A 51 4.80 6.37 -12.91
CA PHE A 51 4.64 7.18 -11.70
C PHE A 51 3.29 7.10 -10.96
N VAL A 52 3.28 6.39 -9.82
CA VAL A 52 2.29 6.60 -8.75
C VAL A 52 2.74 7.67 -7.75
N ALA A 53 4.03 8.00 -7.70
CA ALA A 53 4.50 9.17 -6.94
C ALA A 53 4.19 10.51 -7.65
N ALA A 54 4.17 10.54 -8.99
CA ALA A 54 3.92 11.75 -9.78
C ALA A 54 2.46 11.92 -10.25
N LEU A 55 1.59 10.91 -10.13
CA LEU A 55 0.18 11.05 -10.59
C LEU A 55 -0.64 11.99 -9.70
N ALA A 56 -0.32 12.06 -8.40
CA ALA A 56 -0.92 13.07 -7.52
C ALA A 56 -0.49 14.50 -7.91
N LEU A 57 0.71 14.66 -8.49
CA LEU A 57 1.31 15.95 -8.84
C LEU A 57 1.22 16.36 -10.31
N SER A 58 0.90 15.46 -11.24
CA SER A 58 1.00 15.73 -12.67
C SER A 58 0.04 14.89 -13.52
N LEU A 59 -1.10 15.47 -13.89
CA LEU A 59 -1.74 15.37 -15.22
C LEU A 59 -3.10 16.10 -15.20
N SER A 60 -3.08 17.43 -15.34
CA SER A 60 -4.21 18.19 -15.89
C SER A 60 -3.85 18.61 -17.32
N LEU A 61 -4.21 17.80 -18.32
CA LEU A 61 -4.29 18.25 -19.71
C LEU A 61 -5.76 18.55 -20.00
N SER A 62 -6.22 19.76 -19.67
CA SER A 62 -7.41 20.36 -20.27
C SER A 62 -7.29 21.89 -20.26
N PRO A 63 -7.73 22.57 -21.34
CA PRO A 63 -7.65 24.02 -21.42
C PRO A 63 -8.64 24.68 -20.44
N PRO A 64 -8.40 25.93 -20.00
CA PRO A 64 -9.28 26.60 -19.05
C PRO A 64 -10.69 26.82 -19.64
N PRO A 65 -11.78 26.67 -18.84
CA PRO A 65 -13.11 27.11 -19.26
C PRO A 65 -13.19 28.65 -19.31
N PRO A 66 -14.10 29.22 -20.12
CA PRO A 66 -14.24 30.68 -20.26
C PRO A 66 -14.71 31.32 -18.95
N SER A 67 -14.03 32.42 -18.62
CA SER A 67 -14.15 33.21 -17.40
C SER A 67 -15.58 33.70 -17.11
N LEU A 68 -16.04 33.51 -15.88
CA LEU A 68 -17.01 34.42 -15.25
C LEU A 68 -16.24 35.27 -14.23
N LEU A 69 -16.40 36.58 -14.39
CA LEU A 69 -15.62 37.66 -13.77
C LEU A 69 -15.74 37.70 -12.24
N LEU A 70 -14.60 37.69 -11.56
CA LEU A 70 -14.35 38.38 -10.29
C LEU A 70 -12.90 38.93 -10.30
N PRO A 71 -12.61 40.02 -9.57
CA PRO A 71 -11.58 40.98 -9.95
C PRO A 71 -10.15 40.45 -9.72
N ALA A 72 -9.25 40.91 -10.59
CA ALA A 72 -7.86 40.51 -10.68
C ALA A 72 -7.05 40.87 -9.42
N ALA A 73 -6.34 39.90 -8.86
CA ALA A 73 -5.19 40.12 -7.99
C ALA A 73 -3.93 40.36 -8.85
N PRO A 74 -2.96 41.17 -8.38
CA PRO A 74 -1.92 41.73 -9.24
C PRO A 74 -0.88 40.67 -9.64
N ALA A 75 -0.41 40.80 -10.88
CA ALA A 75 0.60 39.94 -11.46
C ALA A 75 2.03 40.34 -11.06
N ARG A 76 2.87 39.29 -11.01
CA ARG A 76 4.35 39.23 -11.02
C ARG A 76 5.09 39.28 -9.68
N ALA A 77 5.49 38.09 -9.24
CA ALA A 77 6.76 37.85 -8.58
C ALA A 77 7.63 36.93 -9.46
N ALA A 78 8.93 37.21 -9.52
CA ALA A 78 9.93 36.48 -10.30
C ALA A 78 9.99 34.99 -9.92
N SER A 79 10.29 34.13 -10.90
CA SER A 79 10.31 32.68 -10.75
C SER A 79 11.51 32.20 -9.93
N SER A 80 11.29 31.88 -8.66
CA SER A 80 12.23 31.07 -7.86
C SER A 80 12.33 29.64 -8.44
N PRO A 81 13.48 28.95 -8.26
CA PRO A 81 13.59 27.53 -8.56
C PRO A 81 12.55 26.76 -7.76
N VAL A 82 11.88 25.79 -8.39
CA VAL A 82 10.77 25.03 -7.78
C VAL A 82 11.20 24.26 -6.51
N GLY A 83 12.49 23.96 -6.37
CA GLY A 83 13.08 23.35 -5.16
C GLY A 83 13.17 24.26 -3.94
N GLU A 84 13.01 25.59 -4.11
CA GLU A 84 13.06 26.60 -3.03
C GLU A 84 11.81 27.49 -3.02
N ARG A 85 10.62 26.93 -3.30
CA ARG A 85 9.37 27.67 -3.11
C ARG A 85 9.19 27.98 -1.61
N ARG A 86 9.75 29.09 -1.16
CA ARG A 86 9.44 29.67 0.14
C ARG A 86 8.14 30.45 0.01
N ARG A 87 7.16 30.08 0.82
CA ARG A 87 5.91 30.83 0.95
C ARG A 87 6.24 32.26 1.38
N ASN A 88 5.62 33.26 0.75
CA ASN A 88 5.68 34.62 1.27
C ASN A 88 5.06 34.63 2.68
N PRO A 89 5.79 35.02 3.74
CA PRO A 89 5.26 35.02 5.10
C PRO A 89 3.99 35.86 5.26
N GLU A 90 3.82 36.88 4.41
CA GLU A 90 2.68 37.81 4.46
C GLU A 90 1.46 37.34 3.64
N ALA A 91 1.58 36.27 2.85
CA ALA A 91 0.44 35.74 2.11
C ALA A 91 -0.59 35.09 3.06
N PRO A 92 -1.91 35.16 2.76
CA PRO A 92 -2.92 34.43 3.52
C PRO A 92 -2.76 32.90 3.34
N PRO A 93 -3.07 32.08 4.35
CA PRO A 93 -2.99 30.62 4.25
C PRO A 93 -3.89 30.11 3.13
N TYR A 94 -3.43 29.09 2.41
CA TYR A 94 -4.31 28.39 1.49
C TYR A 94 -5.43 27.71 2.27
N PRO A 95 -6.66 27.57 1.73
CA PRO A 95 -7.76 26.92 2.43
C PRO A 95 -7.41 25.52 2.94
N CYS A 96 -6.57 24.79 2.22
CA CYS A 96 -6.11 23.46 2.60
C CYS A 96 -5.16 23.44 3.82
N GLU A 97 -4.60 24.58 4.25
CA GLU A 97 -3.71 24.63 5.41
C GLU A 97 -4.49 24.48 6.74
N ASP A 98 -5.79 24.80 6.74
CA ASP A 98 -6.71 24.55 7.86
C ASP A 98 -7.52 23.29 7.58
N VAL A 99 -6.99 22.13 8.00
CA VAL A 99 -7.57 20.81 7.70
C VAL A 99 -9.02 20.69 8.16
N GLY A 100 -9.34 21.19 9.37
CA GLY A 100 -10.70 21.12 9.92
C GLY A 100 -11.70 21.94 9.12
N ARG A 101 -11.31 23.14 8.66
CA ARG A 101 -12.18 23.94 7.78
C ARG A 101 -12.22 23.41 6.34
N TYR A 102 -11.12 22.83 5.86
CA TYR A 102 -11.00 22.35 4.48
C TYR A 102 -12.00 21.22 4.16
N TYR A 103 -12.29 20.37 5.16
CA TYR A 103 -13.26 19.27 5.07
C TYR A 103 -14.60 19.57 5.76
N ALA A 104 -14.89 20.85 6.06
CA ALA A 104 -16.12 21.21 6.75
C ALA A 104 -17.38 20.81 5.96
N GLY A 105 -18.39 20.27 6.67
CA GLY A 105 -19.66 19.86 6.07
C GLY A 105 -19.64 18.51 5.37
N LEU A 106 -18.64 17.67 5.65
CA LEU A 106 -18.57 16.27 5.20
C LEU A 106 -19.08 15.28 6.27
N ASP A 107 -19.40 15.76 7.48
CA ASP A 107 -19.86 14.93 8.58
C ASP A 107 -21.13 14.15 8.22
N GLY A 108 -21.12 12.84 8.48
CA GLY A 108 -22.25 11.96 8.23
C GLY A 108 -22.49 11.57 6.76
N LEU A 109 -21.70 12.08 5.82
CA LEU A 109 -21.79 11.69 4.41
C LEU A 109 -21.13 10.34 4.15
N ALA A 110 -21.62 9.61 3.15
CA ALA A 110 -21.05 8.33 2.69
C ALA A 110 -21.32 8.10 1.20
N GLY A 111 -20.71 7.05 0.64
CA GLY A 111 -20.93 6.61 -0.74
C GLY A 111 -20.68 7.71 -1.78
N ASP A 112 -21.53 7.74 -2.80
CA ASP A 112 -21.44 8.69 -3.92
C ASP A 112 -21.55 10.15 -3.47
N GLU A 113 -22.30 10.43 -2.41
CA GLU A 113 -22.47 11.80 -1.89
C GLU A 113 -21.16 12.33 -1.29
N LEU A 114 -20.52 11.53 -0.43
CA LEU A 114 -19.21 11.86 0.12
C LEU A 114 -18.16 11.97 -1.00
N MET A 115 -18.18 11.04 -1.96
CA MET A 115 -17.26 11.06 -3.11
C MET A 115 -17.41 12.35 -3.94
N ALA A 116 -18.64 12.75 -4.26
CA ALA A 116 -18.90 13.97 -5.03
C ALA A 116 -18.48 15.24 -4.28
N LYS A 117 -18.74 15.30 -2.97
CA LYS A 117 -18.33 16.43 -2.12
C LYS A 117 -16.82 16.52 -1.98
N LEU A 118 -16.14 15.40 -1.74
CA LEU A 118 -14.67 15.35 -1.69
C LEU A 118 -14.05 15.79 -3.01
N ARG A 119 -14.61 15.34 -4.15
CA ARG A 119 -14.17 15.83 -5.46
C ARG A 119 -14.26 17.34 -5.57
N ALA A 120 -15.38 17.93 -5.15
CA ALA A 120 -15.56 19.38 -5.18
C ALA A 120 -14.53 20.11 -4.30
N VAL A 121 -14.18 19.55 -3.15
CA VAL A 121 -13.15 20.09 -2.23
C VAL A 121 -11.75 20.05 -2.85
N VAL A 122 -11.37 18.94 -3.49
CA VAL A 122 -10.00 18.74 -4.00
C VAL A 122 -9.79 19.25 -5.44
N SER A 123 -10.88 19.47 -6.19
CA SER A 123 -10.83 19.88 -7.60
C SER A 123 -10.13 21.24 -7.81
N PRO A 124 -10.34 22.28 -7.00
CA PRO A 124 -9.57 23.51 -7.09
C PRO A 124 -8.12 23.26 -6.68
N HIS A 125 -7.19 23.30 -7.65
CA HIS A 125 -5.77 23.12 -7.39
C HIS A 125 -4.90 23.82 -8.43
N ALA A 126 -3.65 24.10 -8.06
CA ALA A 126 -2.62 24.58 -8.97
C ALA A 126 -1.93 23.39 -9.66
N ALA A 127 -1.91 23.39 -10.99
CA ALA A 127 -1.22 22.37 -11.76
C ALA A 127 0.29 22.69 -11.87
N LEU A 128 1.14 21.68 -11.68
CA LEU A 128 2.57 21.78 -11.95
C LEU A 128 2.89 21.41 -13.40
N ARG A 129 3.86 22.10 -13.99
CA ARG A 129 4.41 21.68 -15.28
C ARG A 129 5.26 20.45 -15.06
N TYR A 130 5.27 19.53 -16.02
CA TYR A 130 6.02 18.27 -15.93
C TYR A 130 7.50 18.45 -15.51
N LYS A 131 8.18 19.48 -16.02
CA LYS A 131 9.58 19.76 -15.64
C LYS A 131 9.75 20.20 -14.18
N ASP A 132 8.73 20.83 -13.61
CA ASP A 132 8.73 21.34 -12.23
C ASP A 132 8.44 20.20 -11.23
N VAL A 133 7.79 19.11 -11.68
CA VAL A 133 7.48 17.93 -10.86
C VAL A 133 8.75 17.27 -10.32
N TRP A 134 9.79 17.14 -11.14
CA TRP A 134 11.05 16.54 -10.71
C TRP A 134 11.72 17.32 -9.59
N GLU A 135 11.61 18.65 -9.59
CA GLU A 135 12.11 19.48 -8.49
C GLU A 135 11.23 19.38 -7.25
N ALA A 136 9.91 19.30 -7.41
CA ALA A 136 9.00 19.09 -6.29
C ALA A 136 9.23 17.74 -5.60
N LEU A 137 9.42 16.66 -6.37
CA LEU A 137 9.64 15.32 -5.85
C LEU A 137 10.95 15.21 -5.04
N LYS A 138 11.99 15.99 -5.36
CA LYS A 138 13.21 16.07 -4.53
C LYS A 138 12.95 16.58 -3.11
N ILE A 139 11.87 17.33 -2.89
CA ILE A 139 11.47 17.83 -1.58
C ILE A 139 10.41 16.93 -0.95
N LEU A 140 9.41 16.53 -1.74
CA LEU A 140 8.29 15.72 -1.27
C LEU A 140 8.70 14.32 -0.82
N ASP A 141 9.65 13.71 -1.53
CA ASP A 141 10.09 12.33 -1.29
C ASP A 141 11.51 12.27 -0.70
N ALA A 142 11.98 13.39 -0.12
CA ALA A 142 13.30 13.47 0.52
C ALA A 142 13.46 12.43 1.63
N ALA A 143 14.66 11.83 1.72
CA ALA A 143 14.94 10.80 2.74
C ALA A 143 14.88 11.33 4.18
N ASP A 144 15.27 12.60 4.38
CA ASP A 144 14.97 13.33 5.63
C ASP A 144 13.67 14.11 5.42
N ALA A 145 12.54 13.47 5.71
CA ALA A 145 11.24 14.09 5.54
C ALA A 145 11.04 15.34 6.41
N PRO A 146 11.52 15.44 7.68
CA PRO A 146 11.48 16.70 8.44
C PRO A 146 12.33 17.84 7.86
N LYS A 147 13.50 17.55 7.27
CA LYS A 147 14.44 18.55 6.72
C LYS A 147 14.76 18.27 5.24
N PRO A 148 13.77 18.37 4.35
CA PRO A 148 13.89 17.89 2.99
C PRO A 148 14.92 18.67 2.17
N GLU A 149 15.17 19.95 2.45
CA GLU A 149 16.15 20.77 1.74
C GLU A 149 17.59 20.33 2.03
N ALA A 150 17.86 19.89 3.27
CA ALA A 150 19.17 19.41 3.68
C ALA A 150 19.44 17.96 3.21
N SER A 151 18.39 17.21 2.87
CA SER A 151 18.51 15.84 2.41
C SER A 151 19.21 15.77 1.04
N LEU A 152 20.17 14.86 0.89
CA LEU A 152 20.85 14.61 -0.39
C LEU A 152 20.11 13.60 -1.28
N ASP A 153 19.24 12.80 -0.68
CA ASP A 153 18.61 11.65 -1.28
C ASP A 153 17.09 11.74 -1.25
N VAL A 154 16.44 10.94 -2.08
CA VAL A 154 15.00 10.64 -2.04
C VAL A 154 14.78 9.17 -1.75
N ILE A 155 13.63 8.83 -1.18
CA ILE A 155 13.20 7.43 -1.00
C ILE A 155 12.34 7.00 -2.18
N GLU A 156 12.75 5.95 -2.86
CA GLU A 156 11.95 5.35 -3.92
C GLU A 156 10.81 4.49 -3.35
N ILE A 157 9.60 4.68 -3.87
CA ILE A 157 8.40 4.02 -3.36
C ILE A 157 8.44 2.48 -3.46
N TYR A 158 9.07 1.88 -4.47
CA TYR A 158 9.06 0.41 -4.63
C TYR A 158 10.32 -0.30 -4.17
N SER A 159 11.48 0.36 -4.25
CA SER A 159 12.74 -0.21 -3.76
C SER A 159 12.94 0.10 -2.28
N GLN A 160 12.29 1.13 -1.76
CA GLN A 160 12.49 1.68 -0.41
C GLN A 160 13.94 2.12 -0.15
N ARG A 161 14.74 2.30 -1.22
CA ARG A 161 16.14 2.73 -1.14
C ARG A 161 16.23 4.25 -1.19
N ALA A 162 17.22 4.77 -0.48
CA ALA A 162 17.67 6.15 -0.63
C ALA A 162 18.50 6.26 -1.92
N VAL A 163 18.14 7.20 -2.78
CA VAL A 163 18.82 7.46 -4.06
C VAL A 163 19.15 8.94 -4.17
N PRO A 164 20.36 9.32 -4.63
CA PRO A 164 20.74 10.72 -4.78
C PRO A 164 19.79 11.54 -5.66
N LYS A 165 19.42 12.73 -5.16
CA LYS A 165 18.53 13.68 -5.87
C LYS A 165 19.04 14.05 -7.26
N ASN A 166 20.36 14.10 -7.44
CA ASN A 166 21.02 14.45 -8.69
C ASN A 166 20.92 13.35 -9.79
N LEU A 167 20.34 12.19 -9.46
CA LEU A 167 20.05 11.14 -10.44
C LEU A 167 18.65 11.24 -11.05
N ALA A 168 17.87 12.28 -10.72
CA ALA A 168 16.54 12.51 -11.28
C ALA A 168 16.51 12.39 -12.81
N GLY A 169 15.70 11.46 -13.34
CA GLY A 169 15.50 11.27 -14.78
C GLY A 169 16.67 10.65 -15.55
N LYS A 170 17.73 10.18 -14.87
CA LYS A 170 18.84 9.43 -15.49
C LYS A 170 18.53 7.94 -15.58
N PRO A 171 19.16 7.16 -16.47
CA PRO A 171 18.91 5.71 -16.62
C PRO A 171 19.12 4.88 -15.34
N ASP A 172 20.07 5.28 -14.49
CA ASP A 172 20.40 4.76 -13.17
C ASP A 172 19.69 5.54 -12.03
N GLY A 173 18.75 6.39 -12.42
CA GLY A 173 18.07 7.32 -11.54
C GLY A 173 16.81 6.79 -10.91
N TRP A 174 16.27 7.57 -9.99
CA TRP A 174 15.08 7.20 -9.25
C TRP A 174 13.80 7.39 -10.08
N ASN A 175 12.74 6.70 -9.65
CA ASN A 175 11.39 6.76 -10.21
C ASN A 175 11.25 6.00 -11.55
N ILE A 176 12.28 5.28 -11.99
CA ILE A 176 12.22 4.39 -13.16
C ILE A 176 11.71 3.03 -12.69
N ASN A 177 10.45 2.71 -12.96
CA ASN A 177 9.94 1.35 -12.73
C ASN A 177 9.22 0.79 -13.96
N SER A 178 10.00 0.48 -14.99
CA SER A 178 9.51 -0.22 -16.19
C SER A 178 8.83 -1.55 -15.86
N SER A 179 9.28 -2.23 -14.79
CA SER A 179 8.78 -3.54 -14.38
C SER A 179 7.32 -3.55 -13.89
N ARG A 180 6.82 -2.43 -13.34
CA ARG A 180 5.41 -2.30 -12.96
C ARG A 180 4.50 -2.11 -14.17
N GLY A 181 4.96 -1.37 -15.19
CA GLY A 181 4.19 -1.13 -16.41
C GLY A 181 2.80 -0.56 -16.15
N ASN A 182 1.77 -1.17 -16.74
CA ASN A 182 0.35 -0.82 -16.58
C ASN A 182 -0.43 -1.84 -15.72
N LYS A 183 0.27 -2.63 -14.92
CA LYS A 183 -0.34 -3.64 -14.02
C LYS A 183 -1.23 -2.96 -12.99
N TYR A 184 -2.38 -3.55 -12.70
CA TYR A 184 -3.26 -3.03 -11.65
C TYR A 184 -2.71 -3.40 -10.27
N TYR A 185 -3.05 -2.59 -9.26
CA TYR A 185 -2.61 -2.85 -7.89
C TYR A 185 -3.41 -3.97 -7.25
N GLY A 186 -2.70 -4.87 -6.60
CA GLY A 186 -3.31 -6.02 -5.94
C GLY A 186 -2.25 -7.01 -5.52
N HIS A 187 -2.53 -7.75 -4.44
CA HIS A 187 -1.71 -8.89 -4.07
C HIS A 187 -1.84 -9.98 -5.13
N CYS A 188 -0.78 -10.75 -5.33
CA CYS A 188 -0.90 -11.98 -6.10
C CYS A 188 -1.89 -12.92 -5.41
N ALA A 189 -2.69 -13.66 -6.19
CA ALA A 189 -3.45 -14.77 -5.62
C ALA A 189 -2.49 -15.77 -4.97
N ALA A 190 -2.82 -16.26 -3.77
CA ALA A 190 -1.98 -17.19 -3.01
C ALA A 190 -1.64 -18.48 -3.78
N THR A 191 -2.48 -18.85 -4.74
CA THR A 191 -2.34 -20.02 -5.62
C THR A 191 -1.59 -19.73 -6.93
N SER A 192 -1.20 -18.48 -7.18
CA SER A 192 -0.55 -18.08 -8.43
C SER A 192 0.90 -18.56 -8.49
N VAL A 193 1.13 -19.62 -9.25
CA VAL A 193 2.48 -20.12 -9.57
C VAL A 193 3.32 -19.14 -10.41
N ARG A 194 2.72 -18.06 -10.91
CA ARG A 194 3.37 -17.02 -11.71
C ARG A 194 3.70 -15.76 -10.92
N CYS A 195 3.37 -15.72 -9.63
CA CYS A 195 3.73 -14.60 -8.78
C CYS A 195 5.23 -14.63 -8.49
N MET A 196 5.90 -13.51 -8.72
CA MET A 196 7.30 -13.30 -8.39
C MET A 196 7.42 -12.37 -7.18
N ARG A 197 8.35 -12.73 -6.29
CA ARG A 197 8.77 -11.94 -5.13
C ARG A 197 10.28 -12.20 -4.90
N PRO A 198 11.14 -11.16 -4.88
CA PRO A 198 10.84 -9.77 -5.20
C PRO A 198 10.41 -9.61 -6.66
N ALA A 199 9.64 -8.56 -6.95
CA ALA A 199 9.10 -8.31 -8.28
C ALA A 199 10.18 -8.11 -9.37
N ASN A 200 11.35 -7.61 -8.97
CA ASN A 200 12.58 -7.56 -9.75
C ASN A 200 13.77 -7.35 -8.82
N HIS A 201 14.99 -7.35 -9.35
CA HIS A 201 16.23 -7.23 -8.56
C HIS A 201 16.42 -5.89 -7.82
N GLU A 202 15.72 -4.83 -8.23
CA GLU A 202 15.79 -3.49 -7.62
C GLU A 202 14.65 -3.25 -6.63
N ALA A 203 13.57 -4.04 -6.69
CA ALA A 203 12.41 -3.89 -5.83
C ALA A 203 12.71 -4.40 -4.41
N ALA A 204 11.96 -3.89 -3.42
CA ALA A 204 12.09 -4.39 -2.06
C ALA A 204 11.70 -5.90 -2.01
N PRO A 205 12.29 -6.68 -1.08
CA PRO A 205 12.14 -8.14 -1.02
C PRO A 205 10.70 -8.65 -1.02
N ASP A 206 9.78 -7.86 -0.49
CA ASP A 206 8.37 -8.19 -0.29
C ASP A 206 7.44 -7.66 -1.41
N THR A 207 7.98 -6.95 -2.41
CA THR A 207 7.24 -6.50 -3.59
C THR A 207 6.83 -7.71 -4.44
N GLU A 208 5.56 -7.78 -4.83
CA GLU A 208 5.02 -8.87 -5.62
C GLU A 208 4.66 -8.41 -7.03
N THR A 209 4.81 -9.29 -8.02
CA THR A 209 4.25 -9.05 -9.36
C THR A 209 3.91 -10.33 -10.10
N ASP A 210 2.94 -10.24 -11.00
CA ASP A 210 2.74 -11.21 -12.08
C ASP A 210 2.50 -10.49 -13.42
N SER A 211 1.89 -11.16 -14.40
CA SER A 211 1.59 -10.56 -15.71
C SER A 211 0.59 -9.41 -15.67
N GLU A 212 -0.24 -9.32 -14.63
CA GLU A 212 -1.32 -8.35 -14.53
C GLU A 212 -1.29 -7.51 -13.25
N ARG A 213 -0.70 -8.04 -12.18
CA ARG A 213 -0.73 -7.49 -10.82
C ARG A 213 0.62 -6.96 -10.35
N TRP A 214 0.53 -5.94 -9.50
CA TRP A 214 1.65 -5.42 -8.75
C TRP A 214 1.22 -5.15 -7.30
N ALA A 215 1.92 -5.74 -6.33
CA ALA A 215 1.80 -5.39 -4.93
C ALA A 215 3.08 -4.66 -4.50
N PRO A 216 2.98 -3.39 -4.05
CA PRO A 216 4.15 -2.67 -3.56
C PRO A 216 4.64 -3.30 -2.23
N PRO A 217 5.83 -2.89 -1.75
CA PRO A 217 6.32 -3.26 -0.41
C PRO A 217 5.27 -2.96 0.65
N LEU A 218 5.19 -3.79 1.69
CA LEU A 218 4.21 -3.70 2.77
C LEU A 218 4.17 -2.30 3.38
N LYS A 219 5.34 -1.69 3.61
CA LYS A 219 5.54 -0.38 4.23
C LYS A 219 4.91 0.82 3.48
N VAL A 220 4.49 0.64 2.23
CA VAL A 220 3.89 1.72 1.42
C VAL A 220 2.58 1.30 0.75
N ARG A 221 1.99 0.19 1.18
CA ARG A 221 0.74 -0.30 0.61
C ARG A 221 -0.40 0.67 0.90
N GLY A 222 -0.42 1.27 2.08
CA GLY A 222 -1.35 2.31 2.48
C GLY A 222 -1.15 3.59 1.66
N ASP A 223 0.10 4.05 1.52
CA ASP A 223 0.43 5.24 0.72
C ASP A 223 -0.07 5.10 -0.73
N VAL A 224 0.18 3.94 -1.35
CA VAL A 224 -0.28 3.63 -2.71
C VAL A 224 -1.81 3.55 -2.76
N SER A 225 -2.44 2.96 -1.75
CA SER A 225 -3.89 2.86 -1.65
C SER A 225 -4.55 4.24 -1.60
N ARG A 226 -4.12 5.10 -0.67
CA ARG A 226 -4.63 6.46 -0.52
C ARG A 226 -4.38 7.31 -1.76
N ALA A 227 -3.24 7.13 -2.44
CA ALA A 227 -2.97 7.79 -3.70
C ALA A 227 -3.95 7.35 -4.80
N LEU A 228 -4.25 6.07 -4.93
CA LEU A 228 -5.22 5.57 -5.92
C LEU A 228 -6.65 6.00 -5.62
N MET A 229 -7.06 5.97 -4.34
CA MET A 229 -8.37 6.46 -3.90
C MET A 229 -8.54 7.94 -4.21
N TYR A 230 -7.52 8.77 -3.96
CA TYR A 230 -7.52 10.17 -4.37
C TYR A 230 -7.70 10.33 -5.88
N MET A 231 -7.02 9.51 -6.68
CA MET A 231 -7.18 9.56 -8.14
C MET A 231 -8.57 9.10 -8.58
N ALA A 232 -9.18 8.12 -7.90
CA ALA A 232 -10.53 7.68 -8.18
C ALA A 232 -11.57 8.77 -7.85
N VAL A 233 -11.43 9.47 -6.73
CA VAL A 233 -12.27 10.64 -6.42
C VAL A 233 -12.08 11.74 -7.46
N SER A 234 -10.83 12.10 -7.75
CA SER A 234 -10.49 13.24 -8.60
C SER A 234 -10.85 13.02 -10.08
N TYR A 235 -10.72 11.78 -10.57
CA TYR A 235 -10.82 11.44 -11.99
C TYR A 235 -11.83 10.32 -12.33
N GLY A 236 -12.62 9.87 -11.36
CA GLY A 236 -13.60 8.80 -11.53
C GLY A 236 -14.94 9.22 -12.15
N SER A 237 -15.23 10.51 -12.29
CA SER A 237 -16.35 10.99 -13.12
C SER A 237 -16.11 12.44 -13.59
N ASP A 238 -17.06 12.95 -14.39
CA ASP A 238 -17.14 14.36 -14.84
C ASP A 238 -15.90 14.88 -15.60
N GLN A 239 -15.18 13.97 -16.26
CA GLN A 239 -14.06 14.32 -17.13
C GLN A 239 -14.55 15.05 -18.39
N LYS A 240 -14.22 16.34 -18.49
CA LYS A 240 -14.70 17.24 -19.56
C LYS A 240 -14.11 16.95 -20.94
N ASP A 241 -13.01 16.20 -21.00
CA ASP A 241 -12.27 15.88 -22.22
C ASP A 241 -12.60 14.48 -22.78
N GLY A 242 -13.55 13.77 -22.17
CA GLY A 242 -13.90 12.41 -22.55
C GLY A 242 -12.81 11.38 -22.22
N ALA A 243 -11.85 11.72 -21.36
CA ALA A 243 -10.91 10.75 -20.82
C ALA A 243 -11.67 9.65 -20.04
N PRO A 244 -11.25 8.37 -20.15
CA PRO A 244 -11.89 7.30 -19.40
C PRO A 244 -11.77 7.53 -17.90
N HIS A 245 -12.83 7.19 -17.18
CA HIS A 245 -12.88 7.26 -15.73
C HIS A 245 -11.88 6.30 -15.11
N LEU A 246 -11.17 6.79 -14.08
CA LEU A 246 -10.38 5.90 -13.25
C LEU A 246 -11.31 5.24 -12.23
N GLU A 247 -11.46 3.92 -12.36
CA GLU A 247 -12.29 3.12 -11.47
C GLU A 247 -11.44 2.14 -10.64
N LEU A 248 -11.85 1.95 -9.39
CA LEU A 248 -11.38 0.90 -8.51
C LEU A 248 -12.45 -0.18 -8.44
N SER A 249 -12.05 -1.45 -8.48
CA SER A 249 -13.00 -2.56 -8.60
C SER A 249 -12.30 -3.87 -8.27
N ASP A 250 -13.02 -4.86 -7.73
CA ASP A 250 -12.48 -6.19 -7.44
C ASP A 250 -12.41 -7.14 -8.64
N SER A 251 -12.90 -6.70 -9.79
CA SER A 251 -12.59 -7.30 -11.09
C SER A 251 -11.81 -6.32 -11.98
N PRO A 252 -10.59 -5.92 -11.58
CA PRO A 252 -9.80 -4.99 -12.36
C PRO A 252 -9.23 -5.70 -13.59
N SER A 253 -9.19 -4.98 -14.70
CA SER A 253 -8.54 -5.43 -15.93
C SER A 253 -7.72 -4.29 -16.48
N ILE A 254 -6.52 -4.63 -16.95
CA ILE A 254 -5.66 -3.70 -17.68
C ILE A 254 -6.40 -3.14 -18.91
N GLN A 255 -7.22 -3.97 -19.56
CA GLN A 255 -7.96 -3.60 -20.77
C GLN A 255 -9.07 -2.59 -20.47
N SER A 256 -9.76 -2.77 -19.33
CA SER A 256 -10.78 -1.82 -18.85
C SER A 256 -10.20 -0.67 -18.03
N ARG A 257 -8.86 -0.55 -17.95
CA ARG A 257 -8.13 0.52 -17.25
C ARG A 257 -8.51 0.69 -15.78
N LYS A 258 -8.93 -0.40 -15.13
CA LYS A 258 -9.23 -0.44 -13.69
C LYS A 258 -7.93 -0.62 -12.92
N MET A 259 -7.64 0.29 -12.00
CA MET A 259 -6.26 0.48 -11.50
C MET A 259 -5.93 -0.27 -10.21
N GLY A 260 -6.89 -0.95 -9.58
CA GLY A 260 -6.58 -1.86 -8.49
C GLY A 260 -7.78 -2.64 -7.95
N LEU A 261 -7.47 -3.76 -7.31
CA LEU A 261 -8.40 -4.58 -6.51
C LEU A 261 -8.89 -3.74 -5.33
N LEU A 262 -10.15 -3.31 -5.38
CA LEU A 262 -10.71 -2.40 -4.37
C LEU A 262 -10.61 -2.98 -2.96
N SER A 263 -10.95 -4.25 -2.77
CA SER A 263 -10.79 -4.97 -1.51
C SER A 263 -9.36 -4.93 -0.97
N ALA A 264 -8.37 -5.15 -1.84
CA ALA A 264 -6.96 -5.09 -1.44
C ALA A 264 -6.56 -3.67 -1.04
N LEU A 265 -7.01 -2.65 -1.77
CA LEU A 265 -6.70 -1.26 -1.47
C LEU A 265 -7.33 -0.81 -0.15
N LEU A 266 -8.59 -1.15 0.10
CA LEU A 266 -9.25 -0.86 1.39
C LEU A 266 -8.47 -1.52 2.54
N LYS A 267 -8.12 -2.80 2.39
CA LYS A 267 -7.35 -3.51 3.41
C LYS A 267 -5.96 -2.92 3.63
N TRP A 268 -5.29 -2.49 2.56
CA TRP A 268 -3.98 -1.85 2.66
C TRP A 268 -4.04 -0.48 3.36
N ASN A 269 -5.11 0.28 3.16
CA ASN A 269 -5.30 1.55 3.84
C ASN A 269 -5.46 1.37 5.36
N GLU A 270 -6.12 0.29 5.79
CA GLU A 270 -6.29 -0.06 7.21
C GLU A 270 -4.99 -0.57 7.84
N LEU A 271 -4.29 -1.49 7.16
CA LEU A 271 -3.10 -2.15 7.70
C LEU A 271 -1.85 -1.24 7.70
N ASP A 272 -1.82 -0.22 6.86
CA ASP A 272 -0.70 0.72 6.73
C ASP A 272 -1.22 2.17 6.85
N PRO A 273 -1.50 2.65 8.08
CA PRO A 273 -2.08 3.98 8.31
C PRO A 273 -1.13 5.12 7.92
N PRO A 274 -1.63 6.35 7.70
CA PRO A 274 -0.82 7.47 7.23
C PRO A 274 0.43 7.74 8.08
N SER A 275 1.61 7.53 7.50
CA SER A 275 2.87 7.77 8.20
C SER A 275 3.15 9.27 8.39
N ARG A 276 4.01 9.62 9.35
CA ARG A 276 4.43 11.03 9.53
C ARG A 276 5.04 11.63 8.26
N SER A 277 5.80 10.84 7.51
CA SER A 277 6.40 11.28 6.24
C SER A 277 5.32 11.56 5.19
N GLU A 278 4.29 10.72 5.09
CA GLU A 278 3.18 10.92 4.17
C GLU A 278 2.32 12.14 4.54
N GLN A 279 2.05 12.35 5.83
CA GLN A 279 1.35 13.56 6.31
C GLN A 279 2.15 14.85 6.01
N LEU A 280 3.47 14.83 6.22
CA LEU A 280 4.36 15.94 5.87
C LEU A 280 4.36 16.20 4.36
N ARG A 281 4.34 15.13 3.56
CA ARG A 281 4.20 15.23 2.11
C ARG A 281 2.87 15.90 1.74
N ASN A 282 1.74 15.46 2.31
CA ASN A 282 0.41 16.05 2.05
C ASN A 282 0.37 17.55 2.44
N ASN A 283 0.95 17.91 3.58
CA ASN A 283 1.08 19.30 4.03
C ASN A 283 1.88 20.16 3.05
N ARG A 284 2.98 19.64 2.48
CA ARG A 284 3.80 20.36 1.49
C ARG A 284 3.12 20.50 0.14
N VAL A 285 2.39 19.48 -0.30
CA VAL A 285 1.59 19.56 -1.52
C VAL A 285 0.60 20.73 -1.41
N CYS A 286 -0.09 20.84 -0.28
CA CYS A 286 -0.97 21.97 0.01
C CYS A 286 -0.22 23.32 0.09
N SER A 287 0.77 23.44 0.96
CA SER A 287 1.38 24.75 1.26
C SER A 287 2.30 25.29 0.16
N LEU A 288 2.95 24.41 -0.63
CA LEU A 288 4.02 24.81 -1.56
C LEU A 288 3.67 24.62 -3.04
N TYR A 289 2.81 23.65 -3.38
CA TYR A 289 2.70 23.16 -4.75
C TYR A 289 1.30 23.30 -5.37
N GLN A 290 0.37 22.43 -4.97
CA GLN A 290 -0.93 22.26 -5.64
C GLN A 290 -2.08 22.93 -4.89
N HIS A 291 -1.90 23.28 -3.62
CA HIS A 291 -2.93 23.98 -2.83
C HIS A 291 -4.25 23.19 -2.66
N ASN A 292 -4.16 21.88 -2.80
CA ASN A 292 -5.15 20.89 -2.40
C ASN A 292 -4.48 19.76 -1.62
N ARG A 293 -5.26 18.81 -1.13
CA ARG A 293 -4.79 17.70 -0.29
C ARG A 293 -5.38 16.37 -0.73
N ASN A 294 -4.68 15.30 -0.41
CA ASN A 294 -5.26 13.97 -0.45
C ASN A 294 -6.13 13.75 0.80
N PRO A 295 -7.46 13.63 0.67
CA PRO A 295 -8.36 13.44 1.80
C PRO A 295 -8.10 12.14 2.55
N PHE A 296 -7.66 11.09 1.85
CA PHE A 296 -7.44 9.79 2.46
C PHE A 296 -6.17 9.76 3.33
N VAL A 297 -5.28 10.75 3.22
CA VAL A 297 -4.13 10.90 4.15
C VAL A 297 -4.55 11.61 5.43
N ASP A 298 -5.44 12.59 5.34
CA ASP A 298 -5.94 13.34 6.50
C ASP A 298 -7.08 12.60 7.22
N HIS A 299 -7.90 11.87 6.45
CA HIS A 299 -9.09 11.12 6.84
C HIS A 299 -9.11 9.74 6.15
N PRO A 300 -8.24 8.80 6.54
CA PRO A 300 -8.19 7.46 5.93
C PRO A 300 -9.51 6.69 6.01
N GLU A 301 -10.35 6.99 7.00
CA GLU A 301 -11.68 6.41 7.20
C GLU A 301 -12.66 6.70 6.04
N TYR A 302 -12.44 7.78 5.28
CA TYR A 302 -13.27 8.12 4.12
C TYR A 302 -13.26 7.02 3.05
N ALA A 303 -12.17 6.23 2.97
CA ALA A 303 -12.09 5.12 2.04
C ALA A 303 -13.23 4.12 2.25
N ASN A 304 -13.46 3.70 3.49
CA ASN A 304 -14.52 2.76 3.84
C ASN A 304 -15.91 3.41 3.79
N LEU A 305 -16.04 4.71 4.08
CA LEU A 305 -17.31 5.42 3.92
C LEU A 305 -17.77 5.50 2.46
N ILE A 306 -16.83 5.62 1.50
CA ILE A 306 -17.15 5.69 0.08
C ILE A 306 -17.34 4.28 -0.51
N TRP A 307 -16.40 3.38 -0.28
CA TRP A 307 -16.33 2.10 -1.01
C TRP A 307 -16.61 0.86 -0.17
N GLY A 308 -16.68 0.97 1.16
CA GLY A 308 -16.92 -0.18 2.04
C GLY A 308 -18.24 -0.90 1.74
N ASN A 309 -19.24 -0.19 1.19
CA ASN A 309 -20.53 -0.76 0.79
C ASN A 309 -20.60 -1.16 -0.69
N SER A 310 -19.64 -0.74 -1.53
CA SER A 310 -19.67 -0.94 -2.99
C SER A 310 -19.19 -2.32 -3.46
N LEU A 311 -18.89 -3.23 -2.53
CA LEU A 311 -18.62 -4.65 -2.76
C LEU A 311 -19.90 -5.46 -3.07
N GLY A 312 -20.87 -4.84 -3.76
CA GLY A 312 -22.29 -5.19 -3.78
C GLY A 312 -22.65 -6.67 -4.03
N GLU A 313 -23.60 -7.14 -3.22
CA GLU A 313 -24.76 -7.95 -3.63
C GLU A 313 -24.50 -9.22 -4.46
N SER A 314 -23.66 -10.12 -3.95
CA SER A 314 -23.92 -11.56 -4.06
C SER A 314 -23.59 -12.35 -2.79
N SER A 315 -23.48 -11.67 -1.66
CA SER A 315 -23.63 -12.28 -0.35
C SER A 315 -24.40 -11.28 0.51
N SER A 316 -25.41 -11.78 1.20
CA SER A 316 -25.94 -11.11 2.38
C SER A 316 -24.84 -11.08 3.44
N SER A 317 -23.85 -10.21 3.30
CA SER A 317 -23.04 -9.79 4.44
C SER A 317 -23.79 -8.63 5.08
N VAL A 318 -24.59 -8.97 6.09
CA VAL A 318 -24.65 -8.19 7.34
C VAL A 318 -23.30 -7.51 7.54
N ARG A 319 -23.23 -6.25 8.00
CA ARG A 319 -21.97 -5.69 8.50
C ARG A 319 -21.37 -6.70 9.49
N THR A 320 -20.44 -7.54 9.03
CA THR A 320 -19.82 -8.56 9.87
C THR A 320 -18.73 -7.81 10.60
N PHE A 321 -19.13 -7.22 11.73
CA PHE A 321 -18.18 -6.98 12.80
C PHE A 321 -17.39 -8.28 12.99
N PRO A 322 -16.06 -8.23 13.13
CA PRO A 322 -15.24 -9.43 13.29
C PRO A 322 -15.86 -10.31 14.37
N GLU A 323 -16.14 -11.56 14.01
CA GLU A 323 -16.86 -12.48 14.90
C GLU A 323 -15.95 -12.95 16.04
N ALA A 324 -14.63 -12.97 15.83
CA ALA A 324 -13.64 -13.07 16.86
C ALA A 324 -12.27 -12.55 16.36
N TRP A 325 -11.40 -12.10 17.27
CA TRP A 325 -10.04 -11.64 16.94
C TRP A 325 -9.07 -11.78 18.13
N VAL A 326 -7.77 -11.68 17.87
CA VAL A 326 -6.71 -11.57 18.89
C VAL A 326 -6.65 -10.14 19.43
N ASN A 327 -6.91 -9.96 20.72
CA ASN A 327 -7.13 -8.65 21.35
C ASN A 327 -5.90 -8.09 22.05
N GLU A 328 -5.18 -8.91 22.79
CA GLU A 328 -4.01 -8.54 23.60
C GLU A 328 -3.11 -9.77 23.79
N PHE A 329 -1.80 -9.61 23.88
CA PHE A 329 -0.89 -10.67 24.31
C PHE A 329 0.40 -10.10 24.89
N HIS A 330 1.09 -10.94 25.66
CA HIS A 330 2.37 -10.64 26.28
C HIS A 330 3.28 -11.86 26.15
N TYR A 331 4.49 -11.67 25.61
CA TYR A 331 5.41 -12.76 25.27
C TYR A 331 6.82 -12.59 25.84
N GLU A 332 7.28 -11.38 26.15
CA GLU A 332 8.68 -11.17 26.57
C GLU A 332 8.81 -10.22 27.77
N ASN A 333 9.68 -10.60 28.71
CA ASN A 333 10.00 -9.83 29.90
C ASN A 333 11.49 -9.55 30.09
N LYS A 334 11.78 -8.55 30.92
CA LYS A 334 13.08 -8.46 31.54
C LYS A 334 13.40 -9.69 32.40
N GLY A 335 14.33 -10.50 31.91
CA GLY A 335 14.88 -11.64 32.66
C GLY A 335 14.18 -12.94 32.32
N LYS A 336 13.32 -13.43 33.22
CA LYS A 336 12.52 -14.63 32.95
C LYS A 336 11.13 -14.18 32.53
N ASP A 337 10.59 -14.82 31.48
CA ASP A 337 9.21 -14.59 31.07
C ASP A 337 8.23 -15.02 32.16
N GLU A 338 7.37 -14.08 32.54
CA GLU A 338 6.35 -14.17 33.58
C GLU A 338 5.07 -13.50 33.08
N ASN A 339 3.91 -14.07 33.43
CA ASN A 339 2.61 -13.57 32.99
C ASN A 339 2.40 -13.57 31.47
N GLU A 340 3.03 -14.47 30.71
CA GLU A 340 2.72 -14.62 29.28
C GLU A 340 1.25 -15.02 29.08
N PHE A 341 0.59 -14.36 28.13
CA PHE A 341 -0.82 -14.62 27.83
C PHE A 341 -1.20 -14.26 26.40
N VAL A 342 -2.32 -14.82 25.96
CA VAL A 342 -3.06 -14.39 24.77
C VAL A 342 -4.52 -14.14 25.16
N GLU A 343 -5.04 -13.01 24.74
CA GLU A 343 -6.42 -12.60 24.91
C GLU A 343 -7.13 -12.52 23.56
N LEU A 344 -8.35 -13.04 23.51
CA LEU A 344 -9.21 -13.06 22.35
C LEU A 344 -10.53 -12.37 22.70
N ALA A 345 -11.05 -11.58 21.78
CA ALA A 345 -12.42 -11.07 21.87
C ALA A 345 -13.30 -11.90 20.93
N VAL A 346 -14.37 -12.47 21.46
CA VAL A 346 -15.21 -13.45 20.76
C VAL A 346 -16.67 -13.03 20.87
N ARG A 347 -17.36 -12.94 19.74
CA ARG A 347 -18.76 -12.56 19.70
C ARG A 347 -19.60 -13.66 20.35
N THR A 348 -20.57 -13.28 21.17
CA THR A 348 -21.46 -14.21 21.89
C THR A 348 -22.32 -15.08 20.98
N SER A 349 -22.37 -14.76 19.67
CA SER A 349 -23.03 -15.58 18.65
C SER A 349 -22.21 -16.79 18.19
N LEU A 350 -20.91 -16.86 18.48
CA LEU A 350 -20.05 -18.00 18.14
C LEU A 350 -20.02 -19.02 19.28
N ASP A 351 -19.96 -20.31 18.93
CA ASP A 351 -19.68 -21.39 19.89
C ASP A 351 -18.17 -21.52 20.07
N ALA A 352 -17.71 -21.45 21.32
CA ALA A 352 -16.29 -21.59 21.69
C ALA A 352 -15.67 -22.90 21.17
N LYS A 353 -16.48 -23.97 21.04
CA LYS A 353 -16.05 -25.28 20.51
C LYS A 353 -15.52 -25.22 19.09
N ASP A 354 -16.00 -24.24 18.34
CA ASP A 354 -15.63 -24.05 16.94
C ASP A 354 -14.44 -23.09 16.80
N LEU A 355 -13.89 -22.55 17.88
CA LEU A 355 -12.74 -21.67 17.86
C LEU A 355 -11.50 -22.37 18.42
N THR A 356 -10.36 -22.13 17.80
CA THR A 356 -9.08 -22.69 18.24
C THR A 356 -7.98 -21.65 18.12
N LEU A 357 -7.25 -21.42 19.22
CA LEU A 357 -6.01 -20.67 19.27
C LEU A 357 -4.86 -21.60 18.88
N ILE A 358 -4.02 -21.20 17.93
CA ILE A 358 -2.87 -21.98 17.48
C ILE A 358 -1.62 -21.10 17.47
N LEU A 359 -0.54 -21.60 18.05
CA LEU A 359 0.73 -20.92 18.12
C LEU A 359 1.74 -21.55 17.16
N TYR A 360 2.49 -20.70 16.47
CA TYR A 360 3.42 -21.06 15.41
C TYR A 360 4.85 -20.59 15.73
N ASN A 361 5.82 -21.45 15.47
CA ASN A 361 7.24 -21.13 15.58
C ASN A 361 7.70 -20.49 14.28
N GLY A 362 8.20 -19.27 14.32
CA GLY A 362 8.63 -18.50 13.17
C GLY A 362 9.92 -19.01 12.53
N ALA A 363 10.80 -19.68 13.30
CA ALA A 363 12.04 -20.24 12.77
C ALA A 363 11.81 -21.45 11.85
N ASN A 364 10.79 -22.26 12.09
CA ASN A 364 10.49 -23.45 11.29
C ASN A 364 9.10 -23.44 10.62
N GLY A 365 8.27 -22.43 10.91
CA GLY A 365 6.93 -22.24 10.38
C GLY A 365 5.89 -23.27 10.86
N ARG A 366 6.15 -24.03 11.92
CA ARG A 366 5.28 -25.12 12.37
C ARG A 366 4.50 -24.75 13.63
N MET A 367 3.31 -25.32 13.79
CA MET A 367 2.54 -25.19 15.02
C MET A 367 3.28 -25.86 16.19
N TYR A 368 3.35 -25.19 17.34
CA TYR A 368 3.90 -25.75 18.58
C TYR A 368 2.86 -25.87 19.68
N ASN A 369 1.73 -25.17 19.59
CA ASN A 369 0.62 -25.28 20.54
C ASN A 369 -0.74 -25.07 19.86
N SER A 370 -1.79 -25.64 20.45
CA SER A 370 -3.17 -25.56 19.96
C SER A 370 -4.15 -25.72 21.13
N LEU A 371 -4.99 -24.72 21.39
CA LEU A 371 -5.99 -24.73 22.44
C LEU A 371 -7.38 -24.47 21.85
N ASN A 372 -8.35 -25.33 22.16
CA ASN A 372 -9.76 -25.05 21.85
C ASN A 372 -10.32 -24.08 22.89
N LEU A 373 -11.13 -23.11 22.46
CA LEU A 373 -11.70 -22.13 23.39
C LEU A 373 -12.76 -22.73 24.33
N ASP A 374 -13.25 -23.94 24.07
CA ASP A 374 -14.11 -24.69 24.99
C ASP A 374 -13.36 -25.35 26.15
N ASP A 375 -12.03 -25.32 26.14
CA ASP A 375 -11.19 -25.81 27.22
C ASP A 375 -11.26 -24.87 28.43
N LYS A 376 -12.07 -25.26 29.41
CA LYS A 376 -12.32 -24.50 30.64
C LYS A 376 -11.09 -24.41 31.55
N ASP A 377 -10.11 -25.29 31.39
CA ASP A 377 -8.87 -25.25 32.14
C ASP A 377 -7.83 -24.36 31.42
N GLY A 378 -7.99 -24.16 30.11
CA GLY A 378 -7.11 -23.34 29.28
C GLY A 378 -7.47 -21.85 29.21
N PHE A 379 -8.74 -21.48 29.43
CA PHE A 379 -9.21 -20.09 29.30
C PHE A 379 -10.00 -19.61 30.53
N SER A 380 -9.68 -18.40 31.00
CA SER A 380 -10.61 -17.59 31.78
C SER A 380 -11.51 -16.78 30.84
N VAL A 381 -12.77 -16.62 31.21
CA VAL A 381 -13.76 -15.91 30.39
C VAL A 381 -14.39 -14.78 31.19
N ALA A 382 -14.36 -13.58 30.64
CA ALA A 382 -14.94 -12.38 31.23
C ALA A 382 -15.93 -11.70 30.26
N GLU A 383 -16.98 -11.11 30.81
CA GLU A 383 -17.83 -10.20 30.05
C GLU A 383 -17.13 -8.84 29.91
N SER A 384 -17.12 -8.28 28.71
CA SER A 384 -16.48 -6.98 28.49
C SER A 384 -17.32 -5.81 29.03
N SER A 385 -18.65 -5.96 29.07
CA SER A 385 -19.61 -5.09 29.77
C SER A 385 -21.00 -5.77 29.85
N SER A 386 -21.89 -5.28 30.72
CA SER A 386 -23.22 -5.84 30.97
C SER A 386 -24.20 -5.80 29.78
N SER A 387 -23.80 -5.24 28.64
CA SER A 387 -24.58 -5.20 27.39
C SER A 387 -23.79 -5.60 26.15
N SER A 388 -22.59 -6.14 26.33
CA SER A 388 -21.67 -6.44 25.23
C SER A 388 -22.11 -7.67 24.43
N SER A 389 -21.96 -7.61 23.11
CA SER A 389 -22.07 -8.77 22.23
C SER A 389 -20.79 -9.62 22.17
N TYR A 390 -19.81 -9.39 23.05
CA TYR A 390 -18.50 -10.03 23.05
C TYR A 390 -18.07 -10.48 24.44
N LEU A 391 -17.40 -11.63 24.48
CA LEU A 391 -16.70 -12.19 25.63
C LEU A 391 -15.19 -12.08 25.41
N ILE A 392 -14.46 -11.85 26.50
CA ILE A 392 -13.01 -11.85 26.54
C ILE A 392 -12.55 -13.21 27.04
N TYR A 393 -11.76 -13.90 26.21
CA TYR A 393 -11.12 -15.18 26.52
C TYR A 393 -9.63 -14.93 26.76
N THR A 394 -9.13 -15.22 27.95
CA THR A 394 -7.73 -15.03 28.30
C THR A 394 -7.09 -16.36 28.63
N ALA A 395 -6.01 -16.70 27.94
CA ALA A 395 -5.20 -17.89 28.19
C ALA A 395 -3.80 -17.49 28.65
N PHE A 396 -3.41 -17.88 29.86
CA PHE A 396 -2.05 -17.75 30.33
C PHE A 396 -1.24 -18.93 29.82
N ILE A 397 -0.45 -18.69 28.77
CA ILE A 397 0.25 -19.71 27.99
C ILE A 397 1.64 -19.23 27.66
N THR A 398 2.58 -20.15 27.62
CA THR A 398 3.96 -19.88 27.22
C THR A 398 4.00 -19.58 25.72
N LEU A 399 4.51 -18.41 25.38
CA LEU A 399 4.84 -18.00 24.04
C LEU A 399 6.34 -18.25 23.81
N GLN A 400 6.75 -18.20 22.55
CA GLN A 400 8.16 -18.31 22.18
C GLN A 400 8.64 -16.92 21.76
N ASN A 401 9.91 -16.61 22.03
CA ASN A 401 10.52 -15.31 21.71
C ASN A 401 11.44 -15.46 20.49
N GLY A 402 11.08 -16.38 19.59
CA GLY A 402 11.77 -16.65 18.35
C GLY A 402 11.44 -15.62 17.27
N PRO A 403 12.31 -15.48 16.26
CA PRO A 403 12.07 -14.54 15.18
C PRO A 403 10.78 -14.90 14.43
N ALA A 404 9.87 -13.94 14.31
CA ALA A 404 8.60 -14.08 13.58
C ALA A 404 7.67 -15.19 14.11
N ASP A 405 7.66 -15.46 15.42
CA ASP A 405 6.67 -16.36 16.02
C ASP A 405 5.24 -15.82 15.82
N GLY A 406 4.27 -16.72 15.74
CA GLY A 406 2.94 -16.42 15.22
C GLY A 406 1.78 -16.92 16.08
N ILE A 407 0.69 -16.17 16.03
CA ILE A 407 -0.58 -16.45 16.72
C ILE A 407 -1.68 -16.52 15.66
N ALA A 408 -2.40 -17.65 15.60
CA ALA A 408 -3.52 -17.84 14.70
C ALA A 408 -4.81 -18.12 15.48
N LEU A 409 -5.89 -17.45 15.10
CA LEU A 409 -7.24 -17.75 15.56
C LEU A 409 -8.00 -18.44 14.42
N VAL A 410 -8.53 -19.62 14.69
CA VAL A 410 -9.17 -20.46 13.67
C VAL A 410 -10.60 -20.73 14.06
N TYR A 411 -11.52 -20.45 13.13
CA TYR A 411 -12.93 -20.81 13.24
C TYR A 411 -13.24 -22.06 12.41
N LYS A 412 -14.00 -22.99 12.98
CA LYS A 412 -14.43 -24.23 12.36
C LYS A 412 -15.91 -24.12 12.00
N ASN A 413 -16.20 -24.07 10.71
CA ASN A 413 -17.57 -24.14 10.21
C ASN A 413 -17.81 -25.52 9.56
N GLY A 414 -18.37 -26.44 10.35
CA GLY A 414 -18.55 -27.83 9.95
C GLY A 414 -17.21 -28.52 9.66
N ASN A 415 -16.96 -28.88 8.39
CA ASN A 415 -15.72 -29.52 7.96
C ASN A 415 -14.65 -28.51 7.47
N ARG A 416 -15.00 -27.23 7.37
CA ARG A 416 -14.08 -26.17 6.92
C ARG A 416 -13.42 -25.51 8.12
N LYS A 417 -12.14 -25.16 7.97
CA LYS A 417 -11.40 -24.33 8.90
C LYS A 417 -11.08 -23.02 8.21
N GLU A 418 -11.43 -21.93 8.86
CA GLU A 418 -11.16 -20.56 8.44
C GLU A 418 -10.20 -19.94 9.43
N VAL A 419 -9.14 -19.30 8.93
CA VAL A 419 -8.17 -18.59 9.77
C VAL A 419 -8.66 -17.14 9.86
N LEU A 420 -9.17 -16.74 11.02
CA LEU A 420 -9.70 -15.40 11.29
C LEU A 420 -8.57 -14.39 11.43
N ASP A 421 -7.58 -14.73 12.26
CA ASP A 421 -6.34 -13.96 12.42
C ASP A 421 -5.14 -14.86 12.23
N PHE A 422 -4.09 -14.32 11.61
CA PHE A 422 -2.75 -14.91 11.63
C PHE A 422 -1.71 -13.82 11.74
N LEU A 423 -1.31 -13.54 12.98
CA LEU A 423 -0.42 -12.47 13.36
C LEU A 423 0.97 -13.04 13.68
N SER A 424 2.00 -12.21 13.56
CA SER A 424 3.33 -12.49 14.08
C SER A 424 3.97 -11.25 14.66
N TYR A 425 4.93 -11.46 15.56
CA TYR A 425 5.75 -10.41 16.15
C TYR A 425 7.22 -10.57 15.73
N GLU A 426 7.93 -9.46 15.63
CA GLU A 426 9.35 -9.41 15.20
C GLU A 426 9.63 -9.93 13.78
N GLY A 427 8.66 -9.83 12.88
CA GLY A 427 8.79 -10.25 11.49
C GLY A 427 7.55 -10.99 10.99
N SER A 428 7.57 -11.40 9.72
CA SER A 428 6.54 -12.25 9.12
C SER A 428 7.05 -13.67 8.88
N MET A 429 6.16 -14.64 9.03
CA MET A 429 6.46 -16.06 8.85
C MET A 429 5.48 -16.73 7.90
N ARG A 430 5.89 -17.84 7.28
CA ARG A 430 5.00 -18.69 6.47
C ARG A 430 4.71 -19.99 7.21
N ALA A 431 3.45 -20.29 7.44
CA ALA A 431 3.06 -21.54 8.09
C ALA A 431 3.28 -22.72 7.14
N LEU A 432 3.94 -23.77 7.63
CA LEU A 432 4.26 -25.00 6.90
C LEU A 432 3.30 -26.14 7.25
N ASP A 433 2.58 -26.04 8.37
CA ASP A 433 1.53 -26.98 8.79
C ASP A 433 0.35 -26.28 9.51
N GLY A 434 -0.57 -27.10 10.04
CA GLY A 434 -1.79 -26.63 10.69
C GLY A 434 -2.79 -25.95 9.74
N PRO A 435 -3.87 -25.35 10.28
CA PRO A 435 -4.90 -24.67 9.49
C PRO A 435 -4.38 -23.48 8.67
N ALA A 436 -3.32 -22.82 9.12
CA ALA A 436 -2.71 -21.70 8.39
C ALA A 436 -1.69 -22.15 7.32
N LYS A 437 -1.54 -23.45 7.04
CA LYS A 437 -0.53 -23.96 6.09
C LYS A 437 -0.57 -23.22 4.75
N GLY A 438 0.58 -22.64 4.37
CA GLY A 438 0.76 -21.87 3.15
C GLY A 438 0.45 -20.37 3.28
N MET A 439 -0.20 -19.94 4.36
CA MET A 439 -0.44 -18.52 4.67
C MET A 439 0.85 -17.85 5.17
N VAL A 440 0.95 -16.55 4.95
CA VAL A 440 1.98 -15.68 5.53
C VAL A 440 1.30 -14.86 6.62
N SER A 441 1.89 -14.82 7.80
CA SER A 441 1.37 -14.02 8.91
C SER A 441 1.50 -12.52 8.64
N VAL A 442 0.64 -11.73 9.30
CA VAL A 442 0.75 -10.27 9.34
C VAL A 442 1.70 -9.90 10.47
N ASP A 443 2.86 -9.32 10.12
CA ASP A 443 3.76 -8.73 11.12
C ASP A 443 3.09 -7.53 11.77
N MET A 444 2.98 -7.55 13.08
CA MET A 444 2.37 -6.49 13.86
C MET A 444 3.21 -5.22 13.92
N MET A 445 4.49 -5.29 13.52
CA MET A 445 5.43 -4.17 13.52
C MET A 445 5.65 -3.55 14.92
N LEU A 446 5.24 -4.27 15.96
CA LEU A 446 5.47 -3.98 17.36
C LEU A 446 6.22 -5.16 17.98
N LYS A 447 6.96 -4.86 19.04
CA LYS A 447 7.71 -5.87 19.78
C LYS A 447 7.81 -5.52 21.24
N GLU A 448 7.83 -6.55 22.05
CA GLU A 448 8.38 -6.54 23.38
C GLU A 448 9.87 -6.85 23.29
N THR A 449 10.59 -6.55 24.36
CA THR A 449 12.04 -6.71 24.45
C THR A 449 12.39 -7.18 25.86
N ASP A 450 13.63 -7.58 26.05
CA ASP A 450 14.26 -7.92 27.33
C ASP A 450 14.30 -6.77 28.38
N GLU A 451 13.62 -5.66 28.11
CA GLU A 451 13.40 -4.54 29.03
C GLU A 451 11.92 -4.31 29.33
N SER A 452 11.02 -5.11 28.74
CA SER A 452 9.57 -5.00 28.97
C SER A 452 9.20 -5.53 30.34
N SER A 453 8.27 -4.85 30.99
CA SER A 453 7.83 -5.22 32.33
C SER A 453 6.79 -6.34 32.28
N GLN A 454 6.58 -7.04 33.40
CA GLN A 454 5.49 -8.02 33.57
C GLN A 454 4.07 -7.42 33.52
N GLN A 455 3.97 -6.09 33.39
CA GLN A 455 2.74 -5.33 33.26
C GLN A 455 2.61 -4.71 31.86
N ASP A 456 3.55 -5.02 30.95
CA ASP A 456 3.47 -4.61 29.57
C ASP A 456 2.67 -5.65 28.77
N SER A 457 2.16 -5.22 27.63
CA SER A 457 1.56 -6.10 26.62
C SER A 457 1.52 -5.41 25.26
N LEU A 458 1.21 -6.18 24.22
CA LEU A 458 0.76 -5.66 22.94
C LEU A 458 -0.76 -5.83 22.88
N GLY A 459 -1.50 -4.74 22.64
CA GLY A 459 -2.95 -4.76 22.67
C GLY A 459 -3.61 -3.84 21.63
N LEU A 460 -4.81 -4.21 21.20
CA LEU A 460 -5.66 -3.39 20.36
C LEU A 460 -6.31 -2.27 21.16
N THR A 461 -6.19 -1.03 20.70
CA THR A 461 -6.84 0.14 21.32
C THR A 461 -7.68 0.89 20.29
N GLY A 462 -8.72 1.59 20.75
CA GLY A 462 -9.62 2.38 19.90
C GLY A 462 -11.08 2.24 20.33
N ASN A 463 -11.96 3.14 19.91
CA ASN A 463 -13.33 3.26 20.46
C ASN A 463 -14.41 2.64 19.55
N LYS A 464 -14.03 1.91 18.50
CA LYS A 464 -14.96 1.33 17.54
C LYS A 464 -14.43 0.01 17.00
N ILE A 465 -15.24 -1.04 17.10
CA ILE A 465 -14.94 -2.36 16.53
C ILE A 465 -14.63 -2.22 15.03
N GLY A 466 -13.51 -2.79 14.60
CA GLY A 466 -13.00 -2.74 13.24
C GLY A 466 -12.01 -1.60 12.97
N ASP A 467 -11.96 -0.58 13.83
CA ASP A 467 -11.03 0.56 13.72
C ASP A 467 -9.94 0.53 14.81
N PHE A 468 -9.74 -0.62 15.47
CA PHE A 468 -8.70 -0.77 16.50
C PHE A 468 -7.30 -0.79 15.90
N ALA A 469 -6.33 -0.26 16.65
CA ALA A 469 -4.93 -0.26 16.29
C ALA A 469 -4.08 -0.90 17.39
N TRP A 470 -3.12 -1.73 16.97
CA TRP A 470 -2.13 -2.32 17.87
C TRP A 470 -1.27 -1.22 18.51
N ARG A 471 -1.08 -1.32 19.82
CA ARG A 471 -0.21 -0.46 20.64
C ARG A 471 0.53 -1.31 21.66
N LYS A 472 1.68 -0.81 22.10
CA LYS A 472 2.29 -1.31 23.35
C LYS A 472 1.55 -0.67 24.52
N LEU A 473 1.06 -1.48 25.45
CA LEU A 473 0.47 -1.05 26.71
C LEU A 473 1.58 -1.13 27.77
N GLU A 474 2.12 0.00 28.22
CA GLU A 474 3.31 0.04 29.09
C GLU A 474 2.92 0.23 30.56
N GLY A 475 3.02 -0.84 31.37
CA GLY A 475 2.65 -0.82 32.79
C GLY A 475 1.14 -0.86 33.08
N TYR A 476 0.33 -1.23 32.09
CA TYR A 476 -1.14 -1.30 32.22
C TYR A 476 -1.78 -2.35 31.32
N ALA A 477 -1.13 -3.50 31.11
CA ALA A 477 -1.75 -4.68 30.51
C ALA A 477 -3.10 -5.01 31.17
N THR A 478 -4.04 -5.52 30.39
CA THR A 478 -5.45 -5.67 30.79
C THR A 478 -6.02 -7.09 30.66
N PRO A 479 -5.28 -8.17 31.01
CA PRO A 479 -5.78 -9.53 30.84
C PRO A 479 -7.13 -9.73 31.55
N GLY A 480 -8.13 -10.16 30.78
CA GLY A 480 -9.50 -10.40 31.24
C GLY A 480 -10.35 -9.13 31.37
N LYS A 481 -9.89 -8.01 30.83
CA LYS A 481 -10.57 -6.70 30.84
C LYS A 481 -10.45 -6.05 29.46
N LEU A 482 -11.28 -5.05 29.20
CA LEU A 482 -11.12 -4.24 27.98
C LEU A 482 -9.81 -3.46 28.00
N ASN A 483 -9.11 -3.44 26.86
CA ASN A 483 -7.96 -2.56 26.67
C ASN A 483 -8.40 -1.10 26.78
N VAL A 484 -7.45 -0.22 27.13
CA VAL A 484 -7.73 1.20 27.31
C VAL A 484 -8.36 1.80 26.05
N GLY A 485 -9.54 2.42 26.24
CA GLY A 485 -10.29 3.07 25.17
C GLY A 485 -11.16 2.15 24.32
N GLN A 486 -11.11 0.82 24.53
CA GLN A 486 -11.97 -0.12 23.84
C GLN A 486 -13.44 0.02 24.24
N MET A 487 -14.27 0.02 23.21
CA MET A 487 -15.71 -0.07 23.31
C MET A 487 -16.19 -1.09 22.28
N PHE A 488 -17.03 -2.02 22.72
CA PHE A 488 -17.63 -3.06 21.88
C PHE A 488 -19.08 -2.73 21.55
#